data_AF-A0A6C0U163-F1
#
_entry.id   AF-A0A6C0U163-F1
#
_cell.length_a   1.000
_cell.length_b   1.000
_cell.length_c   1.000
_cell.angle_alpha   90.00
_cell.angle_beta   90.00
_cell.angle_gamma   90.00
#
_symmetry.space_group_name_H-M   'P 1'
#
loop_
_entity.id
_entity.type
_entity.pdbx_description
1 polymer ?
#
loop_
_entity_poly.entity_id
_entity_poly.type
_entity_poly.pdbx_seq_one_letter_code
_entity_poly.pdbx_strand_id
1 'polypeptide(L)'
;MSDSSTSANDHAAAQAAEHKTVTELAAAYQALAQETLPAVLGFSARLNLLWDMAAVAPSRIEGRVLGILAINPAWGETDLRRWLQQDVLPPRVELRNMVRFLVEQLGPQHDVLRWEAFLIYGAPIVPSPVEHLLYREDQGRRDIATRIFARITDQYGIAPTSYDADVVFQRCLKLMHQFNIYEWQDFQAGHMEPFRSYLFAPES
;
A
#
# COMPACT_ATOMS: atom_id res chain seq x y z
N MET A 1 -57.58 -9.60 -30.31
CA MET A 1 -57.97 -9.18 -28.94
C MET A 1 -57.87 -10.39 -28.04
N SER A 2 -57.37 -10.16 -26.81
CA SER A 2 -57.23 -11.08 -25.67
C SER A 2 -55.99 -11.98 -25.66
N ASP A 3 -55.24 -12.09 -24.57
CA ASP A 3 -54.69 -11.10 -23.64
C ASP A 3 -53.50 -11.81 -22.97
N SER A 4 -52.36 -11.15 -22.91
CA SER A 4 -51.12 -11.67 -22.35
C SER A 4 -51.07 -11.32 -20.86
N SER A 5 -51.26 -12.29 -19.96
CA SER A 5 -51.06 -12.03 -18.52
C SER A 5 -50.91 -13.32 -17.73
N THR A 6 -49.82 -14.07 -17.93
CA THR A 6 -49.50 -15.20 -17.02
C THR A 6 -48.02 -15.31 -16.63
N SER A 7 -47.08 -14.54 -17.19
CA SER A 7 -45.65 -14.77 -16.92
C SER A 7 -44.97 -13.80 -15.95
N ALA A 8 -45.69 -12.86 -15.32
CA ALA A 8 -45.07 -11.84 -14.48
C ALA A 8 -45.09 -12.14 -12.97
N ASN A 9 -45.89 -13.11 -12.51
CA ASN A 9 -46.13 -13.31 -11.07
C ASN A 9 -45.28 -14.41 -10.42
N ASP A 10 -44.62 -15.26 -11.21
CA ASP A 10 -43.83 -16.38 -10.67
C ASP A 10 -42.37 -16.01 -10.34
N HIS A 11 -41.91 -14.82 -10.75
CA HIS A 11 -40.56 -14.33 -10.41
C HIS A 11 -40.53 -13.39 -9.19
N ALA A 12 -41.70 -12.94 -8.72
CA ALA A 12 -41.80 -12.11 -7.51
C ALA A 12 -41.79 -12.94 -6.21
N ALA A 13 -42.14 -14.23 -6.27
CA ALA A 13 -42.22 -15.10 -5.10
C ALA A 13 -40.89 -15.75 -4.69
N ALA A 14 -39.86 -15.70 -5.54
CA ALA A 14 -38.56 -16.35 -5.30
C ALA A 14 -37.52 -15.46 -4.57
N GLN A 15 -37.88 -14.22 -4.22
CA GLN A 15 -36.96 -13.28 -3.56
C GLN A 15 -37.52 -12.68 -2.26
N ALA A 16 -38.45 -13.35 -1.59
CA ALA A 16 -38.61 -13.15 -0.16
C ALA A 16 -37.45 -13.88 0.54
N ALA A 17 -36.29 -13.23 0.63
CA ALA A 17 -35.21 -13.69 1.48
C ALA A 17 -35.77 -13.84 2.90
N GLU A 18 -36.02 -15.08 3.31
CA GLU A 18 -36.53 -15.43 4.63
C GLU A 18 -35.52 -14.91 5.66
N HIS A 19 -35.88 -13.79 6.31
CA HIS A 19 -34.97 -13.15 7.26
C HIS A 19 -34.89 -14.06 8.49
N LYS A 20 -33.71 -14.64 8.70
CA LYS A 20 -33.45 -15.50 9.87
C LYS A 20 -33.84 -14.77 11.15
N THR A 21 -34.53 -15.48 12.04
CA THR A 21 -34.89 -14.93 13.35
C THR A 21 -33.64 -14.71 14.20
N VAL A 22 -33.72 -13.84 15.21
CA VAL A 22 -32.60 -13.57 16.14
C VAL A 22 -32.11 -14.87 16.80
N THR A 23 -33.03 -15.79 17.10
CA THR A 23 -32.71 -17.10 17.68
C THR A 23 -31.93 -17.99 16.71
N GLU A 24 -32.31 -18.00 15.42
CA GLU A 24 -31.58 -18.72 14.37
C GLU A 24 -30.19 -18.13 14.14
N LEU A 25 -30.07 -16.80 14.20
CA LEU A 25 -28.78 -16.11 14.11
C LEU A 25 -27.88 -16.44 15.31
N ALA A 26 -28.43 -16.51 16.53
CA ALA A 26 -27.69 -16.88 17.73
C ALA A 26 -27.17 -18.32 17.67
N ALA A 27 -28.00 -19.27 17.23
CA ALA A 27 -27.60 -20.66 17.03
C ALA A 27 -26.52 -20.79 15.94
N ALA A 28 -26.68 -20.06 14.82
CA ALA A 28 -25.69 -20.05 13.75
C ALA A 28 -24.34 -19.45 14.22
N TYR A 29 -24.37 -18.38 15.01
CA TYR A 29 -23.16 -17.80 15.59
C TYR A 29 -22.40 -18.81 16.47
N GLN A 30 -23.10 -19.50 17.37
CA GLN A 30 -22.47 -20.52 18.22
C GLN A 30 -21.89 -21.67 17.41
N ALA A 31 -22.58 -22.12 16.36
CA ALA A 31 -22.09 -23.18 15.48
C ALA A 31 -20.84 -22.78 14.66
N LEU A 32 -20.66 -21.49 14.40
CA LEU A 32 -19.53 -20.94 13.63
C LEU A 32 -18.41 -20.37 14.52
N ALA A 33 -18.63 -20.29 15.83
CA ALA A 33 -17.67 -19.72 16.77
C ALA A 33 -16.37 -20.54 16.75
N GLN A 34 -15.25 -19.85 16.57
CA GLN A 34 -13.92 -20.45 16.64
C GLN A 34 -13.30 -20.18 18.01
N GLU A 35 -12.76 -21.21 18.65
CA GLU A 35 -12.09 -21.09 19.95
C GLU A 35 -10.64 -20.58 19.82
N THR A 36 -10.05 -20.70 18.64
CA THR A 36 -8.69 -20.27 18.35
C THR A 36 -8.65 -19.37 17.12
N LEU A 37 -7.83 -18.31 17.22
CA LEU A 37 -7.59 -17.45 16.08
C LEU A 37 -6.67 -18.17 15.08
N PRO A 38 -6.92 -18.03 13.76
CA PRO A 38 -6.02 -18.56 12.75
C PRO A 38 -4.65 -17.90 12.84
N ALA A 39 -3.62 -18.62 12.39
CA ALA A 39 -2.26 -18.09 12.32
C ALA A 39 -2.22 -16.85 11.42
N VAL A 40 -1.51 -15.81 11.88
CA VAL A 40 -1.41 -14.54 11.15
C VAL A 40 -0.25 -14.61 10.17
N LEU A 41 -0.43 -15.38 9.11
CA LEU A 41 0.62 -15.69 8.15
C LEU A 41 1.28 -14.41 7.58
N GLY A 42 2.61 -14.39 7.63
CA GLY A 42 3.45 -13.28 7.20
C GLY A 42 3.49 -12.08 8.14
N PHE A 43 2.92 -12.17 9.35
CA PHE A 43 3.03 -11.12 10.37
C PHE A 43 4.50 -10.79 10.66
N SER A 44 5.31 -11.81 10.90
CA SER A 44 6.74 -11.66 11.17
C SER A 44 7.46 -10.96 10.02
N ALA A 45 7.14 -11.30 8.77
CA ALA A 45 7.75 -10.63 7.61
C ALA A 45 7.40 -9.13 7.57
N ARG A 46 6.12 -8.78 7.79
CA ARG A 46 5.66 -7.38 7.81
C ARG A 46 6.22 -6.61 9.02
N LEU A 47 6.37 -7.27 10.17
CA LEU A 47 6.97 -6.67 11.35
C LEU A 47 8.47 -6.39 11.11
N ASN A 48 9.20 -7.36 10.54
CA ASN A 48 10.62 -7.16 10.21
C ASN A 48 10.81 -6.03 9.20
N LEU A 49 9.93 -5.92 8.19
CA LEU A 49 9.92 -4.79 7.27
C LEU A 49 9.80 -3.45 8.00
N LEU A 50 8.88 -3.32 8.96
CA LEU A 50 8.72 -2.09 9.72
C LEU A 50 9.98 -1.75 10.55
N TRP A 51 10.60 -2.75 11.19
CA TRP A 51 11.88 -2.58 11.88
C TRP A 51 13.02 -2.16 10.95
N ASP A 52 13.08 -2.73 9.74
CA ASP A 52 14.09 -2.40 8.74
C ASP A 52 13.91 -0.97 8.23
N MET A 53 12.68 -0.56 7.96
CA MET A 53 12.36 0.81 7.54
C MET A 53 12.69 1.84 8.63
N ALA A 54 12.42 1.50 9.89
CA ALA A 54 12.72 2.39 11.01
C ALA A 54 14.23 2.49 11.30
N ALA A 55 15.03 1.53 10.81
CA ALA A 55 16.49 1.51 10.93
C ALA A 55 17.05 1.65 12.37
N VAL A 56 16.26 1.29 13.38
CA VAL A 56 16.62 1.39 14.80
C VAL A 56 17.23 0.11 15.39
N ALA A 57 17.23 -0.99 14.64
CA ALA A 57 17.85 -2.25 15.04
C ALA A 57 18.60 -2.88 13.86
N PRO A 58 19.61 -3.75 14.12
CA PRO A 58 20.34 -4.43 13.05
C PRO A 58 19.42 -5.30 12.19
N SER A 59 19.70 -5.37 10.88
CA SER A 59 18.89 -6.15 9.94
C SER A 59 19.08 -7.67 10.09
N ARG A 60 20.27 -8.13 10.52
CA ARG A 60 20.57 -9.55 10.77
C ARG A 60 19.78 -10.08 11.96
N ILE A 61 19.09 -11.21 11.79
CA ILE A 61 18.14 -11.77 12.78
C ILE A 61 18.72 -11.90 14.20
N GLU A 62 19.90 -12.51 14.37
CA GLU A 62 20.49 -12.68 15.71
C GLU A 62 20.88 -11.33 16.35
N GLY A 63 21.45 -10.42 15.55
CA GLY A 63 21.75 -9.06 15.99
C GLY A 63 20.49 -8.22 16.24
N ARG A 64 19.40 -8.49 15.51
CA ARG A 64 18.11 -7.82 15.63
C ARG A 64 17.46 -8.10 16.97
N VAL A 65 17.40 -9.38 17.37
CA VAL A 65 16.80 -9.78 18.66
C VAL A 65 17.52 -9.04 19.81
N LEU A 66 18.85 -9.09 19.83
CA LEU A 66 19.64 -8.40 20.85
C LEU A 66 19.48 -6.87 20.78
N GLY A 67 19.48 -6.30 19.58
CA GLY A 67 19.29 -4.86 19.37
C GLY A 67 17.92 -4.37 19.86
N ILE A 68 16.86 -5.15 19.61
CA ILE A 68 15.52 -4.81 20.07
C ILE A 68 15.39 -4.97 21.60
N LEU A 69 16.00 -6.01 22.19
CA LEU A 69 16.04 -6.18 23.64
C LEU A 69 16.80 -5.05 24.34
N ALA A 70 17.80 -4.45 23.68
CA ALA A 70 18.48 -3.27 24.21
C ALA A 70 17.57 -2.02 24.22
N ILE A 71 16.59 -1.93 23.30
CA ILE A 71 15.59 -0.85 23.28
C ILE A 71 14.55 -1.06 24.37
N ASN A 72 14.04 -2.30 24.51
CA ASN A 72 13.09 -2.65 25.55
C ASN A 72 13.48 -3.98 26.24
N PRO A 73 14.18 -3.91 27.38
CA PRO A 73 14.63 -5.10 28.11
C PRO A 73 13.51 -5.82 28.86
N ALA A 74 12.30 -5.25 28.94
CA ALA A 74 11.16 -5.90 29.58
C ALA A 74 10.56 -7.02 28.71
N TRP A 75 10.88 -7.07 27.42
CA TRP A 75 10.44 -8.15 26.53
C TRP A 75 11.27 -9.42 26.76
N GLY A 76 10.58 -10.56 26.78
CA GLY A 76 11.25 -11.86 26.80
C GLY A 76 11.87 -12.18 25.45
N GLU A 77 13.12 -12.67 25.44
CA GLU A 77 13.81 -13.07 24.22
C GLU A 77 13.02 -14.11 23.43
N THR A 78 12.44 -15.10 24.12
CA THR A 78 11.64 -16.16 23.49
C THR A 78 10.41 -15.61 22.77
N ASP A 79 9.68 -14.68 23.41
CA ASP A 79 8.49 -14.08 22.81
C ASP A 79 8.86 -13.21 21.62
N LEU A 80 9.93 -12.42 21.74
CA LEU A 80 10.44 -11.61 20.64
C LEU A 80 10.84 -12.47 19.44
N ARG A 81 11.50 -13.60 19.65
CA ARG A 81 11.82 -14.55 18.57
C ARG A 81 10.55 -15.09 17.90
N ARG A 82 9.52 -15.40 18.67
CA ARG A 82 8.22 -15.84 18.12
C ARG A 82 7.58 -14.75 17.25
N TRP A 83 7.62 -13.50 17.70
CA TRP A 83 7.06 -12.37 16.93
C TRP A 83 7.81 -12.12 15.63
N LEU A 84 9.14 -12.25 15.65
CA LEU A 84 10.00 -11.97 14.50
C LEU A 84 10.16 -13.15 13.53
N GLN A 85 9.83 -14.38 13.93
CA GLN A 85 10.17 -15.58 13.14
C GLN A 85 9.03 -16.59 12.99
N GLN A 86 7.97 -16.54 13.82
CA GLN A 86 6.97 -17.60 13.90
C GLN A 86 5.53 -17.10 13.70
N ASP A 87 5.36 -15.89 13.16
CA ASP A 87 4.06 -15.26 12.89
C ASP A 87 3.14 -15.19 14.12
N VAL A 88 3.74 -15.14 15.32
CA VAL A 88 3.01 -14.99 16.58
C VAL A 88 2.79 -13.51 16.87
N LEU A 89 1.53 -13.13 17.12
CA LEU A 89 1.22 -11.76 17.51
C LEU A 89 1.71 -11.46 18.95
N PRO A 90 2.34 -10.30 19.18
CA PRO A 90 2.49 -9.77 20.53
C PRO A 90 1.12 -9.47 21.16
N PRO A 91 1.07 -9.33 22.49
CA PRO A 91 -0.10 -8.75 23.17
C PRO A 91 -0.50 -7.41 22.52
N ARG A 92 -1.80 -7.13 22.44
CA ARG A 92 -2.33 -5.97 21.70
C ARG A 92 -1.69 -4.65 22.10
N VAL A 93 -1.51 -4.44 23.40
CA VAL A 93 -0.89 -3.23 23.97
C VAL A 93 0.59 -3.13 23.57
N GLU A 94 1.32 -4.25 23.62
CA GLU A 94 2.73 -4.30 23.21
C GLU A 94 2.88 -4.01 21.72
N LEU A 95 2.04 -4.61 20.87
CA LEU A 95 2.01 -4.33 19.44
C LEU A 95 1.76 -2.84 19.19
N ARG A 96 0.75 -2.26 19.84
CA ARG A 96 0.40 -0.84 19.69
C ARG A 96 1.58 0.07 20.06
N ASN A 97 2.23 -0.18 21.19
CA ASN A 97 3.35 0.63 21.66
C ASN A 97 4.58 0.49 20.75
N MET A 98 4.88 -0.73 20.32
CA MET A 98 5.95 -1.02 19.37
C MET A 98 5.72 -0.30 18.03
N VAL A 99 4.51 -0.41 17.46
CA VAL A 99 4.16 0.28 16.20
C VAL A 99 4.26 1.79 16.35
N ARG A 100 3.74 2.36 17.45
CA ARG A 100 3.87 3.81 17.72
C ARG A 100 5.32 4.26 17.73
N PHE A 101 6.17 3.53 18.45
CA PHE A 101 7.60 3.83 18.51
C PHE A 101 8.26 3.79 17.14
N LEU A 102 8.01 2.73 16.36
CA LEU A 102 8.63 2.54 15.03
C LEU A 102 8.12 3.57 14.02
N VAL A 103 6.82 3.86 14.02
CA VAL A 103 6.21 4.85 13.13
C VAL A 103 6.72 6.25 13.40
N GLU A 104 6.99 6.61 14.66
CA GLU A 104 7.61 7.88 15.02
C GLU A 104 8.97 8.06 14.33
N GLN A 105 9.75 6.98 14.16
CA GLN A 105 11.06 7.02 13.49
C GLN A 105 10.93 7.24 11.97
N LEU A 106 9.82 6.84 11.38
CA LEU A 106 9.57 6.99 9.94
C LEU A 106 9.10 8.41 9.57
N GLY A 107 8.59 9.17 10.54
CA GLY A 107 8.12 10.54 10.36
C GLY A 107 6.61 10.67 10.13
N PRO A 108 6.11 11.92 10.02
CA PRO A 108 4.68 12.26 10.17
C PRO A 108 3.78 11.78 9.02
N GLN A 109 4.37 11.27 7.94
CA GLN A 109 3.64 10.74 6.78
C GLN A 109 2.99 9.38 7.07
N HIS A 110 3.45 8.69 8.13
CA HIS A 110 3.01 7.34 8.48
C HIS A 110 1.93 7.36 9.56
N ASP A 111 0.88 6.57 9.33
CA ASP A 111 -0.22 6.41 10.27
C ASP A 111 -0.08 5.13 11.11
N VAL A 112 -0.18 5.28 12.42
CA VAL A 112 -0.02 4.18 13.39
C VAL A 112 -1.10 3.12 13.22
N LEU A 113 -2.37 3.54 13.07
CA LEU A 113 -3.50 2.62 12.98
C LEU A 113 -3.42 1.77 11.70
N ARG A 114 -3.04 2.39 10.60
CA ARG A 114 -2.85 1.73 9.30
C ARG A 114 -1.70 0.72 9.33
N TRP A 115 -0.57 1.08 9.95
CA TRP A 115 0.53 0.14 10.14
C TRP A 115 0.12 -1.06 11.01
N GLU A 116 -0.54 -0.81 12.12
CA GLU A 116 -1.03 -1.85 13.02
C GLU A 116 -2.01 -2.80 12.32
N ALA A 117 -2.96 -2.26 11.55
CA ALA A 117 -3.91 -3.05 10.76
C ALA A 117 -3.19 -3.84 9.65
N PHE A 118 -2.21 -3.25 8.97
CA PHE A 118 -1.42 -3.93 7.95
C PHE A 118 -0.62 -5.10 8.50
N LEU A 119 0.00 -4.95 9.68
CA LEU A 119 0.73 -6.04 10.33
C LEU A 119 -0.19 -7.26 10.56
N ILE A 120 -1.41 -7.03 11.02
CA ILE A 120 -2.35 -8.08 11.41
C ILE A 120 -3.05 -8.69 10.19
N TYR A 121 -3.59 -7.88 9.30
CA TYR A 121 -4.45 -8.39 8.23
C TYR A 121 -3.74 -8.55 6.88
N GLY A 122 -2.60 -7.87 6.69
CA GLY A 122 -1.80 -7.94 5.47
C GLY A 122 -2.45 -7.27 4.25
N ALA A 123 -1.72 -7.32 3.13
CA ALA A 123 -2.07 -6.68 1.86
C ALA A 123 -3.47 -7.03 1.29
N PRO A 124 -3.99 -8.27 1.42
CA PRO A 124 -5.31 -8.60 0.88
C PRO A 124 -6.46 -7.82 1.53
N ILE A 125 -6.26 -7.31 2.75
CA ILE A 125 -7.29 -6.59 3.54
C ILE A 125 -6.92 -5.12 3.70
N VAL A 126 -5.63 -4.84 3.96
CA VAL A 126 -5.10 -3.50 4.21
C VAL A 126 -3.96 -3.27 3.22
N PRO A 127 -4.07 -2.33 2.27
CA PRO A 127 -2.99 -2.01 1.35
C PRO A 127 -1.71 -1.61 2.08
N SER A 128 -0.56 -1.96 1.51
CA SER A 128 0.74 -1.71 2.16
C SER A 128 0.91 -0.22 2.49
N PRO A 129 1.26 0.15 3.74
CA PRO A 129 1.58 1.54 4.10
C PRO A 129 2.76 2.10 3.29
N VAL A 130 3.58 1.21 2.73
CA VAL A 130 4.74 1.56 1.88
C VAL A 130 4.31 1.89 0.45
N GLU A 131 3.29 1.21 -0.08
CA GLU A 131 2.74 1.52 -1.41
C GLU A 131 2.25 2.97 -1.46
N HIS A 132 1.63 3.47 -0.40
CA HIS A 132 1.12 4.84 -0.39
C HIS A 132 2.23 5.91 -0.46
N LEU A 133 3.46 5.58 -0.03
CA LEU A 133 4.62 6.46 -0.20
C LEU A 133 5.18 6.40 -1.62
N LEU A 134 5.21 5.21 -2.24
CA LEU A 134 5.50 5.07 -3.67
C LEU A 134 4.49 5.89 -4.51
N TYR A 135 3.20 5.87 -4.14
CA TYR A 135 2.15 6.64 -4.80
C TYR A 135 2.19 8.15 -4.50
N ARG A 136 2.65 8.59 -3.31
CA ARG A 136 2.82 10.02 -2.98
C ARG A 136 4.07 10.62 -3.63
N GLU A 137 5.16 9.87 -3.72
CA GLU A 137 6.32 10.24 -4.57
C GLU A 137 5.88 10.35 -6.04
N ASP A 138 4.99 9.47 -6.48
CA ASP A 138 4.39 9.54 -7.80
C ASP A 138 3.58 10.83 -8.00
N GLN A 139 2.79 11.31 -7.04
CA GLN A 139 2.01 12.55 -7.25
C GLN A 139 2.93 13.77 -7.46
N GLY A 140 3.99 13.91 -6.68
CA GLY A 140 4.99 14.96 -6.89
C GLY A 140 5.76 14.81 -8.22
N ARG A 141 6.17 13.57 -8.55
CA ARG A 141 6.85 13.28 -9.83
C ARG A 141 5.94 13.48 -11.04
N ARG A 142 4.65 13.17 -10.91
CA ARG A 142 3.63 13.36 -11.95
C ARG A 142 3.34 14.84 -12.16
N ASP A 143 3.31 15.64 -11.11
CA ASP A 143 3.20 17.10 -11.20
C ASP A 143 4.43 17.70 -11.92
N ILE A 144 5.63 17.24 -11.58
CA ILE A 144 6.87 17.66 -12.26
C ILE A 144 6.87 17.21 -13.72
N ALA A 145 6.52 15.94 -13.99
CA ALA A 145 6.42 15.41 -15.35
C ALA A 145 5.44 16.21 -16.21
N THR A 146 4.27 16.55 -15.65
CA THR A 146 3.26 17.39 -16.32
C THR A 146 3.81 18.78 -16.65
N ARG A 147 4.58 19.39 -15.74
CA ARG A 147 5.22 20.69 -15.98
C ARG A 147 6.34 20.62 -17.01
N ILE A 148 7.17 19.58 -16.97
CA ILE A 148 8.22 19.33 -17.98
C ILE A 148 7.56 19.17 -19.35
N PHE A 149 6.49 18.38 -19.41
CA PHE A 149 5.74 18.11 -20.62
C PHE A 149 5.16 19.39 -21.23
N ALA A 150 4.44 20.19 -20.44
CA ALA A 150 3.91 21.48 -20.88
C ALA A 150 5.01 22.42 -21.39
N ARG A 151 6.13 22.50 -20.66
CA ARG A 151 7.26 23.36 -21.04
C ARG A 151 7.90 22.95 -22.37
N ILE A 152 8.02 21.65 -22.64
CA ILE A 152 8.58 21.15 -23.90
C ILE A 152 7.59 21.36 -25.05
N THR A 153 6.31 21.03 -24.86
CA THR A 153 5.30 21.22 -25.91
C THR A 153 5.15 22.68 -26.30
N ASP A 154 5.20 23.60 -25.32
CA ASP A 154 5.14 25.04 -25.57
C ASP A 154 6.39 25.55 -26.29
N GLN A 155 7.59 25.15 -25.83
CA GLN A 155 8.85 25.64 -26.39
C GLN A 155 9.11 25.13 -27.82
N TYR A 156 8.72 23.89 -28.12
CA TYR A 156 8.95 23.26 -29.42
C TYR A 156 7.72 23.21 -30.31
N GLY A 157 6.59 23.78 -29.89
CA GLY A 157 5.35 23.86 -30.67
C GLY A 157 4.74 22.50 -31.01
N ILE A 158 4.79 21.55 -30.09
CA ILE A 158 4.33 20.16 -30.31
C ILE A 158 2.82 20.08 -30.04
N ALA A 159 2.04 19.69 -31.06
CA ALA A 159 0.59 19.60 -30.95
C ALA A 159 0.15 18.43 -30.06
N PRO A 160 -0.90 18.57 -29.21
CA PRO A 160 -1.39 17.48 -28.36
C PRO A 160 -1.83 16.22 -29.11
N THR A 161 -2.20 16.36 -30.39
CA THR A 161 -2.63 15.25 -31.25
C THR A 161 -1.47 14.49 -31.90
N SER A 162 -0.23 14.95 -31.74
CA SER A 162 0.95 14.35 -32.41
C SER A 162 1.64 13.27 -31.57
N TYR A 163 1.11 12.93 -30.41
CA TYR A 163 1.70 11.95 -29.50
C TYR A 163 0.63 11.27 -28.65
N ASP A 164 0.95 10.10 -28.11
CA ASP A 164 0.16 9.44 -27.06
C ASP A 164 0.62 9.95 -25.69
N ALA A 165 -0.29 10.58 -24.96
CA ALA A 165 0.01 11.19 -23.66
C ALA A 165 0.51 10.16 -22.65
N ASP A 166 -0.06 8.94 -22.61
CA ASP A 166 0.34 7.92 -21.65
C ASP A 166 1.76 7.41 -21.96
N VAL A 167 2.06 7.17 -23.24
CA VAL A 167 3.38 6.73 -23.69
C VAL A 167 4.45 7.79 -23.39
N VAL A 168 4.17 9.05 -23.72
CA VAL A 168 5.10 10.17 -23.45
C VAL A 168 5.31 10.35 -21.95
N PHE A 169 4.25 10.22 -21.15
CA PHE A 169 4.32 10.35 -19.71
C PHE A 169 5.20 9.28 -19.07
N GLN A 170 5.08 8.02 -19.50
CA GLN A 170 5.95 6.93 -19.04
C GLN A 170 7.42 7.15 -19.44
N ARG A 171 7.67 7.62 -20.67
CA ARG A 171 9.03 7.99 -21.13
C ARG A 171 9.60 9.14 -20.28
N CYS A 172 8.77 10.09 -19.86
CA CYS A 172 9.17 11.21 -19.00
C CYS A 172 9.60 10.76 -17.61
N LEU A 173 8.79 9.91 -16.96
CA LEU A 173 9.13 9.38 -15.64
C LEU A 173 10.45 8.60 -15.66
N LYS A 174 10.68 7.82 -16.72
CA LYS A 174 11.94 7.06 -16.90
C LYS A 174 13.15 7.98 -17.05
N LEU A 175 13.03 9.04 -17.85
CA LEU A 175 14.08 10.04 -18.02
C LEU A 175 14.37 10.82 -16.74
N MET A 176 13.32 11.25 -16.04
CA MET A 176 13.46 11.94 -14.76
C MET A 176 14.26 11.09 -13.77
N HIS A 177 13.99 9.78 -13.72
CA HIS A 177 14.78 8.87 -12.91
C HIS A 177 16.24 8.78 -13.37
N GLN A 178 16.49 8.66 -14.68
CA GLN A 178 17.86 8.57 -15.24
C GLN A 178 18.70 9.82 -14.97
N PHE A 179 18.07 11.00 -14.96
CA PHE A 179 18.73 12.28 -14.70
C PHE A 179 18.67 12.73 -13.23
N ASN A 180 18.17 11.88 -12.32
CA ASN A 180 17.99 12.20 -10.89
C ASN A 180 17.18 13.49 -10.64
N ILE A 181 16.10 13.68 -11.39
CA ILE A 181 15.18 14.82 -11.24
C ILE A 181 14.08 14.43 -10.26
N TYR A 182 14.15 14.99 -9.05
CA TYR A 182 13.19 14.73 -7.98
C TYR A 182 12.42 15.99 -7.58
N GLU A 183 12.98 17.17 -7.88
CA GLU A 183 12.33 18.47 -7.74
C GLU A 183 12.34 19.25 -9.06
N TRP A 184 11.49 20.28 -9.18
CA TRP A 184 11.46 21.15 -10.36
C TRP A 184 12.80 21.84 -10.63
N GLN A 185 13.55 22.13 -9.56
CA GLN A 185 14.84 22.82 -9.60
C GLN A 185 15.92 21.98 -10.29
N ASP A 186 15.79 20.65 -10.27
CA ASP A 186 16.73 19.73 -10.90
C ASP A 186 16.58 19.74 -12.43
N PHE A 187 15.45 20.21 -12.95
CA PHE A 187 15.21 20.31 -14.39
C PHE A 187 15.85 21.58 -14.98
N GLN A 188 17.05 21.41 -15.52
CA GLN A 188 17.86 22.48 -16.10
C GLN A 188 17.63 22.64 -17.62
N ALA A 189 17.99 23.80 -18.17
CA ALA A 189 17.85 24.09 -19.60
C ALA A 189 18.56 23.06 -20.51
N GLY A 190 19.67 22.48 -20.04
CA GLY A 190 20.39 21.42 -20.75
C GLY A 190 19.60 20.11 -20.93
N HIS A 191 18.54 19.90 -20.15
CA HIS A 191 17.69 18.71 -20.25
C HIS A 191 16.60 18.83 -21.33
N MET A 192 16.37 20.02 -21.89
CA MET A 192 15.28 20.27 -22.85
C MET A 192 15.41 19.43 -24.13
N GLU A 193 16.57 19.44 -24.78
CA GLU A 193 16.78 18.72 -26.05
C GLU A 193 16.78 17.19 -25.87
N PRO A 194 17.44 16.61 -24.84
CA PRO A 194 17.35 15.18 -24.54
C PRO A 194 15.92 14.73 -24.25
N PHE A 195 15.17 15.48 -23.44
CA PHE A 195 13.79 15.13 -23.13
C PHE A 195 12.92 15.21 -24.38
N ARG A 196 12.99 16.30 -25.16
CA ARG A 196 12.24 16.42 -26.42
C ARG A 196 12.51 15.23 -27.36
N SER A 197 13.79 14.90 -27.56
CA SER A 197 14.20 13.84 -28.49
C SER A 197 13.71 12.45 -28.07
N TYR A 198 13.70 12.16 -26.77
CA TYR A 198 13.31 10.85 -26.26
C TYR A 198 11.79 10.71 -26.07
N LEU A 199 11.13 11.76 -25.58
CA LEU A 199 9.68 11.76 -25.35
C LEU A 199 8.91 11.59 -26.66
N PHE A 200 9.30 12.36 -27.68
CA PHE A 200 8.59 12.44 -28.97
C PHE A 200 9.32 11.72 -30.11
N ALA A 201 10.20 10.76 -29.79
CA ALA A 201 10.82 9.93 -30.81
C ALA A 201 9.73 9.16 -31.59
N PRO A 202 9.79 9.12 -32.94
CA PRO A 202 8.93 8.26 -33.73
C PRO A 202 9.18 6.80 -33.35
N GLU A 203 8.11 6.00 -33.24
CA GLU A 203 8.24 4.58 -32.92
C GLU A 203 9.00 3.86 -34.04
N SER A 204 10.09 3.20 -33.67
CA SER A 204 10.88 2.33 -34.54
C SER A 204 10.18 1.03 -34.84
#